data_AF-A0A6L3IIN7-F1
#
_entry.id   AF-A0A6L3IIN7-F1
#
_cell.length_a   1.000
_cell.length_b   1.000
_cell.length_c   1.000
_cell.angle_alpha   90.00
_cell.angle_beta   90.00
_cell.angle_gamma   90.00
#
_symmetry.space_group_name_H-M   'P 1'
#
loop_
_entity.id
_entity.type
_entity.pdbx_description
1 polymer ?
#
loop_
_entity_poly.entity_id
_entity_poly.type
_entity_poly.pdbx_seq_one_letter_code
_entity_poly.pdbx_strand_id
1 'polypeptide(L)'
;NVSNLDNKTGYKFGNTYKMSGHVNAILSKRHRVLAKVTKMPTSRKVEIAGQQVEVYNPDGEMTYFPLHDESSNFYADAEDMNDCTVAKLDGSEGDWMMYEPFYWSKGINDYLNNKKYACYSSYPEDEMPPVPEATVLTLDAIKETQGGWLGERKIMSGKPTLMESYTTDKAYSVCKVDVSGYRRVRFPSVPGTGLIGSVFADAEGNILKSIVVPTIGLKFEAGMYLIADVPERATALHFSILNTAEFDCVVLSHSDKIEDMEPDWVANEEHLCAVVGSSVVGSKLRACITGASTTASMTWTDFHYYSQQRGMQQIDALMHSRIANLSYAKYGRRDMQEQCGAGQHNNNRTTGGTAEHGMTDTIGYDEAYVINNKITNSLIDGLVHQYAWYKSRDEYGQATVVQVNNICCLGYEDIYGNKYDMMDGVDLPNDSGNVGKWRIWMPDGSIRMVQGKKDSGQWITGVAHGKYMDMIPVGNLNGSSSTYYTDMYWISTATVRVVYRGYDNASANGGVSSASASNDASNTVASVG
;
A
#
# COMPACT_ATOMS: atom_id res chain seq x y z
N ASN A 1 -14.73 -3.82 3.76
CA ASN A 1 -14.28 -4.00 5.16
C ASN A 1 -13.52 -5.29 5.35
N VAL A 2 -12.78 -5.38 6.45
CA VAL A 2 -11.79 -6.44 6.76
C VAL A 2 -12.36 -7.39 7.82
N SER A 3 -11.81 -8.58 7.92
CA SER A 3 -12.12 -9.54 8.97
C SER A 3 -10.85 -10.21 9.43
N ASN A 4 -10.75 -10.45 10.73
CA ASN A 4 -9.64 -11.16 11.32
C ASN A 4 -10.01 -12.63 11.45
N LEU A 5 -9.26 -13.49 10.77
CA LEU A 5 -9.50 -14.93 10.73
C LEU A 5 -9.02 -15.62 12.02
N ASP A 6 -8.00 -15.09 12.68
CA ASP A 6 -7.38 -15.68 13.88
C ASP A 6 -8.35 -15.70 15.06
N ASN A 7 -9.04 -14.57 15.27
CA ASN A 7 -9.98 -14.39 16.38
C ASN A 7 -11.46 -14.37 15.94
N LYS A 8 -11.74 -14.61 14.65
CA LYS A 8 -13.09 -14.66 14.06
C LYS A 8 -13.91 -13.39 14.29
N THR A 9 -13.32 -12.23 14.02
CA THR A 9 -13.98 -10.93 14.17
C THR A 9 -14.08 -10.10 12.89
N GLY A 10 -15.04 -9.18 12.83
CA GLY A 10 -15.22 -8.22 11.74
C GLY A 10 -16.28 -8.64 10.72
N TYR A 11 -16.21 -8.02 9.53
CA TYR A 11 -17.28 -8.01 8.54
C TYR A 11 -17.85 -9.40 8.18
N LYS A 12 -17.00 -10.39 7.89
CA LYS A 12 -17.37 -11.77 7.56
C LYS A 12 -18.13 -12.47 8.70
N PHE A 13 -17.86 -12.09 9.94
CA PHE A 13 -18.41 -12.75 11.13
C PHE A 13 -19.58 -11.97 11.76
N GLY A 14 -19.91 -10.79 11.23
CA GLY A 14 -21.05 -10.00 11.69
C GLY A 14 -20.90 -9.45 13.11
N ASN A 15 -19.67 -9.24 13.58
CA ASN A 15 -19.36 -8.75 14.93
C ASN A 15 -18.27 -7.65 14.89
N THR A 16 -18.02 -7.01 16.04
CA THR A 16 -16.99 -5.97 16.18
C THR A 16 -15.61 -6.52 15.86
N TYR A 17 -14.90 -5.85 14.94
CA TYR A 17 -13.54 -6.21 14.56
C TYR A 17 -12.56 -6.07 15.74
N LYS A 18 -11.60 -6.99 15.81
CA LYS A 18 -10.43 -6.90 16.69
C LYS A 18 -9.19 -7.25 15.87
N MET A 19 -8.19 -6.37 15.88
CA MET A 19 -6.90 -6.62 15.22
C MET A 19 -6.21 -7.88 15.75
N SER A 20 -5.31 -8.47 14.95
CA SER A 20 -4.59 -9.69 15.35
C SER A 20 -3.52 -9.38 16.39
N GLY A 21 -3.05 -10.41 17.11
CA GLY A 21 -1.99 -10.28 18.11
C GLY A 21 -0.69 -9.72 17.51
N HIS A 22 -0.32 -10.16 16.30
CA HIS A 22 0.85 -9.63 15.60
C HIS A 22 0.69 -8.17 15.21
N VAL A 23 -0.46 -7.76 14.66
CA VAL A 23 -0.71 -6.35 14.31
C VAL A 23 -0.68 -5.49 15.57
N ASN A 24 -1.30 -5.94 16.66
CA ASN A 24 -1.24 -5.23 17.94
C ASN A 24 0.20 -5.07 18.46
N ALA A 25 1.01 -6.14 18.40
CA ALA A 25 2.41 -6.11 18.86
C ALA A 25 3.32 -5.22 17.99
N ILE A 26 3.02 -5.10 16.69
CA ILE A 26 3.70 -4.16 15.79
C ILE A 26 3.29 -2.73 16.16
N LEU A 27 1.99 -2.45 16.23
CA LEU A 27 1.48 -1.10 16.48
C LEU A 27 1.84 -0.58 17.87
N SER A 28 1.96 -1.45 18.88
CA SER A 28 2.32 -1.05 20.25
C SER A 28 3.78 -0.61 20.39
N LYS A 29 4.63 -0.85 19.39
CA LYS A 29 6.02 -0.37 19.37
C LYS A 29 6.14 1.00 18.69
N ARG A 30 5.12 1.45 17.95
CA ARG A 30 5.10 2.75 17.28
C ARG A 30 4.90 3.85 18.31
N HIS A 31 5.67 4.91 18.17
CA HIS A 31 5.58 6.10 19.01
C HIS A 31 6.13 7.29 18.21
N ARG A 32 5.68 8.49 18.57
CA ARG A 32 6.23 9.72 18.00
C ARG A 32 7.57 10.02 18.66
N VAL A 33 8.49 10.65 17.93
CA VAL A 33 9.84 10.96 18.37
C VAL A 33 10.25 12.35 17.88
N LEU A 34 11.24 12.94 18.55
CA LEU A 34 12.07 13.99 17.96
C LEU A 34 13.37 13.37 17.46
N ALA A 35 13.69 13.58 16.18
CA ALA A 35 14.82 12.94 15.53
C ALA A 35 15.76 13.92 14.82
N LYS A 36 17.03 13.57 14.74
CA LYS A 36 18.08 14.31 14.02
C LYS A 36 18.95 13.35 13.22
N VAL A 37 19.25 13.72 11.98
CA VAL A 37 20.31 13.07 11.19
C VAL A 37 21.65 13.36 11.85
N THR A 38 22.41 12.30 12.13
CA THR A 38 23.74 12.37 12.75
C THR A 38 24.85 11.91 11.81
N LYS A 39 24.52 11.11 10.80
CA LYS A 39 25.40 10.75 9.70
C LYS A 39 24.63 10.82 8.38
N MET A 40 25.19 11.54 7.42
CA MET A 40 24.63 11.61 6.08
C MET A 40 24.80 10.26 5.36
N PRO A 41 23.73 9.74 4.71
CA PRO A 41 23.84 8.57 3.86
C PRO A 41 24.70 8.82 2.62
N THR A 42 25.24 7.75 2.04
CA THR A 42 25.82 7.80 0.69
C THR A 42 24.69 7.84 -0.35
N SER A 43 24.97 8.37 -1.54
CA SER A 43 23.98 8.48 -2.61
C SER A 43 24.38 7.71 -3.86
N ARG A 44 23.36 7.42 -4.68
CA ARG A 44 23.50 6.90 -6.04
C ARG A 44 22.64 7.73 -6.99
N LYS A 45 23.10 7.85 -8.23
CA LYS A 45 22.33 8.52 -9.29
C LYS A 45 21.32 7.55 -9.90
N VAL A 46 20.09 8.02 -10.01
CA VAL A 46 19.00 7.31 -10.69
C VAL A 46 18.16 8.29 -11.50
N GLU A 47 17.40 7.77 -12.46
CA GLU A 47 16.45 8.57 -13.23
C GLU A 47 15.02 8.34 -12.73
N ILE A 48 14.48 9.30 -11.99
CA ILE A 48 13.10 9.29 -11.50
C ILE A 48 12.34 10.41 -12.19
N ALA A 49 11.20 10.08 -12.78
CA ALA A 49 10.36 11.00 -13.52
C ALA A 49 11.19 11.85 -14.52
N GLY A 50 12.07 11.18 -15.28
CA GLY A 50 12.88 11.80 -16.33
C GLY A 50 13.92 12.79 -15.82
N GLN A 51 14.13 12.85 -14.50
CA GLN A 51 15.13 13.68 -13.83
C GLN A 51 16.25 12.79 -13.30
N GLN A 52 17.49 13.18 -13.60
CA GLN A 52 18.66 12.57 -12.97
C GLN A 52 18.80 13.13 -11.56
N VAL A 53 18.55 12.30 -10.55
CA VAL A 53 18.55 12.69 -9.14
C VAL A 53 19.48 11.80 -8.32
N GLU A 54 19.95 12.33 -7.19
CA GLU A 54 20.60 11.55 -6.15
C GLU A 54 19.54 10.90 -5.27
N VAL A 55 19.66 9.61 -5.01
CA VAL A 55 18.85 8.86 -4.04
C VAL A 55 19.77 8.24 -3.02
N TYR A 56 19.35 8.26 -1.76
CA TYR A 56 20.16 7.76 -0.67
C TYR A 56 20.15 6.24 -0.56
N ASN A 57 21.30 5.71 -0.14
CA ASN A 57 21.44 4.35 0.31
C ASN A 57 21.02 4.26 1.79
N PRO A 58 20.58 3.09 2.27
CA PRO A 58 20.16 2.90 3.66
C PRO A 58 21.37 2.76 4.61
N ASP A 59 22.32 3.71 4.56
CA ASP A 59 23.57 3.70 5.34
C ASP A 59 23.81 5.00 6.15
N GLY A 60 22.81 5.88 6.18
CA GLY A 60 22.74 7.05 7.04
C GLY A 60 22.32 6.68 8.47
N GLU A 61 22.53 7.61 9.41
CA GLU A 61 22.17 7.39 10.83
C GLU A 61 21.36 8.56 11.36
N MET A 62 20.31 8.23 12.12
CA MET A 62 19.48 9.18 12.85
C MET A 62 19.48 8.83 14.33
N THR A 63 19.61 9.84 15.18
CA THR A 63 19.32 9.71 16.62
C THR A 63 17.93 10.23 16.88
N TYR A 64 17.16 9.53 17.71
CA TYR A 64 15.84 9.98 18.11
C TYR A 64 15.63 9.78 19.62
N PHE A 65 14.67 10.51 20.17
CA PHE A 65 14.17 10.28 21.52
C PHE A 65 12.63 10.23 21.51
N PRO A 66 12.00 9.25 22.18
CA PRO A 66 10.55 9.11 22.23
C PRO A 66 9.82 10.29 22.86
N LEU A 67 8.65 10.62 22.33
CA LEU A 67 7.69 11.53 22.92
C LEU A 67 6.62 10.73 23.66
N HIS A 68 5.97 11.34 24.65
CA HIS A 68 4.94 10.69 25.44
C HIS A 68 3.71 10.36 24.58
N ASP A 69 3.19 9.13 24.68
CA ASP A 69 2.10 8.66 23.81
C ASP A 69 0.76 9.36 24.09
N GLU A 70 0.58 9.91 25.29
CA GLU A 70 -0.61 10.73 25.60
C GLU A 70 -0.48 12.17 25.09
N SER A 71 0.74 12.68 24.90
CA SER A 71 0.99 14.04 24.43
C SER A 71 2.39 14.22 23.88
N SER A 72 2.50 14.58 22.60
CA SER A 72 3.79 14.85 21.93
C SER A 72 4.48 16.12 22.42
N ASN A 73 3.84 16.91 23.29
CA ASN A 73 4.44 18.09 23.92
C ASN A 73 5.46 17.74 25.01
N PHE A 74 5.62 16.45 25.32
CA PHE A 74 6.53 15.97 26.36
C PHE A 74 7.39 14.83 25.82
N TYR A 75 8.64 14.77 26.26
CA TYR A 75 9.49 13.60 26.08
C TYR A 75 8.99 12.44 26.95
N ALA A 76 9.22 11.20 26.54
CA ALA A 76 8.92 10.03 27.36
C ALA A 76 10.12 9.66 28.26
N ASP A 77 10.59 10.62 29.06
CA ASP A 77 11.76 10.47 29.95
C ASP A 77 11.38 10.19 31.42
N ALA A 78 10.09 10.08 31.72
CA ALA A 78 9.53 9.70 33.02
C ALA A 78 8.22 8.89 32.83
N GLU A 79 7.78 8.18 33.88
CA GLU A 79 6.53 7.39 33.85
C GLU A 79 5.28 8.28 33.98
N ASP A 80 5.33 9.31 34.83
CA ASP A 80 4.25 10.28 34.99
C ASP A 80 4.49 11.47 34.04
N MET A 81 3.51 11.78 33.19
CA MET A 81 3.59 12.89 32.25
C MET A 81 3.86 14.25 32.94
N ASN A 82 3.48 14.40 34.21
CA ASN A 82 3.78 15.62 34.98
C ASN A 82 5.27 15.81 35.28
N ASP A 83 6.05 14.73 35.26
CA ASP A 83 7.50 14.73 35.50
C ASP A 83 8.29 14.72 34.19
N CYS A 84 7.62 14.58 33.04
CA CYS A 84 8.26 14.57 31.73
C CYS A 84 8.80 15.95 31.32
N THR A 85 9.94 15.94 30.64
CA THR A 85 10.50 17.17 30.07
C THR A 85 9.63 17.67 28.91
N VAL A 86 9.34 18.98 28.85
CA VAL A 86 8.63 19.59 27.72
C VAL A 86 9.47 19.50 26.45
N ALA A 87 8.89 18.97 25.38
CA ALA A 87 9.49 18.87 24.06
C ALA A 87 9.15 20.07 23.17
N LYS A 88 10.10 20.51 22.34
CA LYS A 88 9.86 21.56 21.33
C LYS A 88 9.68 20.98 19.95
N LEU A 89 8.44 21.01 19.46
CA LEU A 89 8.05 20.54 18.14
C LEU A 89 8.23 21.60 17.04
N ASP A 90 8.94 22.70 17.30
CA ASP A 90 9.17 23.83 16.39
C ASP A 90 10.38 23.64 15.45
N GLY A 91 11.00 22.46 15.48
CA GLY A 91 12.18 22.13 14.68
C GLY A 91 13.52 22.47 15.35
N SER A 92 13.52 23.12 16.53
CA SER A 92 14.76 23.42 17.27
C SER A 92 15.38 22.18 17.92
N GLU A 93 14.56 21.21 18.32
CA GLU A 93 14.99 19.99 19.00
C GLU A 93 14.99 18.74 18.11
N GLY A 94 14.56 18.84 16.86
CA GLY A 94 14.54 17.74 15.91
C GLY A 94 13.34 17.83 14.97
N ASP A 95 13.22 16.87 14.06
CA ASP A 95 12.00 16.66 13.29
C ASP A 95 11.04 15.77 14.07
N TRP A 96 9.76 16.07 13.97
CA TRP A 96 8.68 15.29 14.54
C TRP A 96 8.37 14.10 13.64
N MET A 97 8.86 12.93 14.06
CA MET A 97 8.80 11.68 13.30
C MET A 97 8.00 10.62 14.03
N MET A 98 7.48 9.66 13.28
CA MET A 98 6.92 8.40 13.74
C MET A 98 8.03 7.35 13.68
N TYR A 99 8.26 6.64 14.78
CA TYR A 99 9.03 5.42 14.75
C TYR A 99 8.16 4.29 14.22
N GLU A 100 8.49 3.80 13.02
CA GLU A 100 7.89 2.63 12.41
C GLU A 100 8.79 1.41 12.68
N PRO A 101 8.34 0.43 13.49
CA PRO A 101 9.16 -0.71 13.87
C PRO A 101 9.31 -1.71 12.73
N PHE A 102 10.35 -2.53 12.83
CA PHE A 102 10.51 -3.70 11.98
C PHE A 102 9.32 -4.67 12.09
N TYR A 103 8.88 -5.24 10.97
CA TYR A 103 7.98 -6.41 10.96
C TYR A 103 8.05 -7.22 9.66
N TRP A 104 7.65 -8.49 9.74
CA TRP A 104 7.48 -9.34 8.57
C TRP A 104 6.06 -9.26 8.04
N SER A 105 5.90 -9.22 6.72
CA SER A 105 4.58 -9.34 6.11
C SER A 105 4.59 -10.09 4.78
N LYS A 106 3.41 -10.56 4.37
CA LYS A 106 3.15 -11.05 3.03
C LYS A 106 1.68 -10.89 2.67
N GLY A 107 1.39 -10.61 1.41
CA GLY A 107 0.03 -10.60 0.89
C GLY A 107 -0.23 -11.77 -0.04
N ILE A 108 -1.49 -12.24 -0.08
CA ILE A 108 -1.95 -13.25 -1.04
C ILE A 108 -3.19 -12.72 -1.76
N ASN A 109 -3.15 -12.70 -3.09
CA ASN A 109 -4.29 -12.36 -3.93
C ASN A 109 -4.95 -13.62 -4.49
N ASP A 110 -5.91 -14.16 -3.75
CA ASP A 110 -6.73 -15.29 -4.17
C ASP A 110 -7.85 -14.81 -5.11
N TYR A 111 -7.43 -14.44 -6.31
CA TYR A 111 -8.27 -13.74 -7.29
C TYR A 111 -9.51 -14.55 -7.67
N LEU A 112 -9.36 -15.85 -7.95
CA LEU A 112 -10.47 -16.71 -8.38
C LEU A 112 -11.56 -16.84 -7.33
N ASN A 113 -11.23 -16.66 -6.05
CA ASN A 113 -12.19 -16.67 -4.94
C ASN A 113 -12.55 -15.26 -4.43
N ASN A 114 -12.10 -14.20 -5.10
CA ASN A 114 -12.31 -12.80 -4.74
C ASN A 114 -11.88 -12.49 -3.29
N LYS A 115 -10.72 -13.02 -2.87
CA LYS A 115 -10.16 -12.80 -1.53
C LYS A 115 -8.75 -12.22 -1.59
N LYS A 116 -8.45 -11.38 -0.61
CA LYS A 116 -7.10 -10.85 -0.35
C LYS A 116 -6.77 -11.13 1.11
N TYR A 117 -5.62 -11.73 1.35
CA TYR A 117 -5.12 -12.04 2.67
C TYR A 117 -3.90 -11.17 2.94
N ALA A 118 -3.85 -10.56 4.12
CA ALA A 118 -2.71 -9.80 4.60
C ALA A 118 -2.19 -10.51 5.85
N CYS A 119 -0.97 -11.02 5.77
CA CYS A 119 -0.32 -11.74 6.85
C CYS A 119 0.74 -10.83 7.46
N TYR A 120 0.72 -10.69 8.77
CA TYR A 120 1.68 -9.91 9.54
C TYR A 120 2.30 -10.80 10.61
N SER A 121 3.59 -10.64 10.83
CA SER A 121 4.29 -11.27 11.94
C SER A 121 5.16 -10.25 12.65
N SER A 122 5.08 -10.30 13.98
CA SER A 122 5.85 -9.48 14.91
C SER A 122 7.14 -10.18 15.38
N TYR A 123 7.57 -11.23 14.66
CA TYR A 123 8.84 -11.90 14.91
C TYR A 123 10.00 -10.90 14.71
N PRO A 124 11.11 -11.06 15.45
CA PRO A 124 12.25 -10.18 15.31
C PRO A 124 12.92 -10.31 13.93
N GLU A 125 13.78 -9.35 13.60
CA GLU A 125 14.48 -9.27 12.31
C GLU A 125 15.38 -10.48 12.05
N ASP A 126 16.03 -10.99 13.09
CA ASP A 126 16.91 -12.15 13.03
C ASP A 126 16.16 -13.50 12.97
N GLU A 127 14.82 -13.48 13.06
CA GLU A 127 13.98 -14.67 13.01
C GLU A 127 12.85 -14.51 11.99
N MET A 128 13.11 -14.92 10.74
CA MET A 128 12.06 -14.98 9.73
C MET A 128 10.96 -15.97 10.15
N PRO A 129 9.66 -15.64 10.02
CA PRO A 129 8.59 -16.55 10.36
C PRO A 129 8.64 -17.83 9.52
N PRO A 130 8.07 -18.95 10.00
CA PRO A 130 8.12 -20.22 9.28
C PRO A 130 7.69 -20.12 7.82
N VAL A 131 8.51 -20.67 6.94
CA VAL A 131 8.27 -20.78 5.49
C VAL A 131 7.81 -22.22 5.20
N PRO A 132 6.72 -22.42 4.44
CA PRO A 132 6.25 -23.75 4.11
C PRO A 132 7.13 -24.43 3.06
N GLU A 133 7.10 -25.76 3.03
CA GLU A 133 7.73 -26.52 1.95
C GLU A 133 6.91 -26.34 0.66
N ALA A 134 7.47 -25.62 -0.31
CA ALA A 134 6.88 -25.38 -1.62
C ALA A 134 7.97 -25.34 -2.69
N THR A 135 7.63 -25.81 -3.89
CA THR A 135 8.51 -25.72 -5.06
C THR A 135 8.25 -24.40 -5.78
N VAL A 136 9.28 -23.56 -5.91
CA VAL A 136 9.20 -22.26 -6.59
C VAL A 136 9.98 -22.33 -7.91
N LEU A 137 9.33 -21.99 -9.02
CA LEU A 137 9.93 -22.02 -10.36
C LEU A 137 9.93 -20.62 -10.98
N THR A 138 11.11 -20.16 -11.39
CA THR A 138 11.27 -18.94 -12.19
C THR A 138 10.95 -19.23 -13.67
N LEU A 139 10.75 -18.19 -14.47
CA LEU A 139 10.55 -18.35 -15.90
C LEU A 139 11.74 -19.05 -16.58
N ASP A 140 12.96 -18.75 -16.17
CA ASP A 140 14.15 -19.35 -16.77
C ASP A 140 14.28 -20.83 -16.42
N ALA A 141 13.98 -21.22 -15.17
CA ALA A 141 13.91 -22.65 -14.79
C ALA A 141 12.85 -23.41 -15.60
N ILE A 142 11.71 -22.76 -15.90
CA ILE A 142 10.67 -23.35 -16.76
C ILE A 142 11.17 -23.52 -18.20
N LYS A 143 11.91 -22.56 -18.76
CA LYS A 143 12.47 -22.65 -20.12
C LYS A 143 13.55 -23.73 -20.24
N GLU A 144 14.31 -23.97 -19.18
CA GLU A 144 15.32 -25.03 -19.13
C GLU A 144 14.71 -26.43 -19.07
N THR A 145 13.45 -26.55 -18.63
CA THR A 145 12.72 -27.82 -18.64
C THR A 145 12.30 -28.19 -20.06
N GLN A 146 12.52 -29.45 -20.46
CA GLN A 146 12.17 -29.93 -21.80
C GLN A 146 10.66 -29.77 -22.08
N GLY A 147 10.34 -28.93 -23.06
CA GLY A 147 8.95 -28.60 -23.41
C GLY A 147 8.22 -27.75 -22.35
N GLY A 148 8.96 -27.15 -21.40
CA GLY A 148 8.44 -26.26 -20.37
C GLY A 148 8.01 -24.90 -20.91
N TRP A 149 8.47 -24.50 -22.10
CA TRP A 149 8.12 -23.23 -22.72
C TRP A 149 7.91 -23.36 -24.23
N LEU A 150 6.92 -22.63 -24.74
CA LEU A 150 6.60 -22.56 -26.16
C LEU A 150 6.23 -21.12 -26.56
N GLY A 151 7.12 -20.48 -27.32
CA GLY A 151 6.92 -19.13 -27.83
C GLY A 151 5.91 -19.02 -28.97
N GLU A 152 5.44 -17.79 -29.19
CA GLU A 152 4.46 -17.44 -30.23
C GLU A 152 3.18 -18.28 -30.18
N ARG A 153 2.79 -18.66 -28.96
CA ARG A 153 1.65 -19.55 -28.71
C ARG A 153 0.85 -19.08 -27.50
N LYS A 154 -0.44 -19.43 -27.51
CA LYS A 154 -1.35 -19.29 -26.38
C LYS A 154 -2.23 -20.53 -26.22
N ILE A 155 -2.74 -20.71 -25.02
CA ILE A 155 -3.74 -21.72 -24.66
C ILE A 155 -5.14 -21.12 -24.76
N MET A 156 -5.98 -21.77 -25.56
CA MET A 156 -7.40 -21.49 -25.67
C MET A 156 -8.19 -22.49 -24.83
N SER A 157 -9.08 -21.99 -23.98
CA SER A 157 -9.97 -22.82 -23.17
C SER A 157 -11.14 -23.38 -23.98
N GLY A 158 -11.82 -24.40 -23.44
CA GLY A 158 -13.02 -24.99 -24.07
C GLY A 158 -12.73 -26.02 -25.17
N LYS A 159 -11.51 -26.55 -25.21
CA LYS A 159 -11.10 -27.67 -26.08
C LYS A 159 -11.02 -28.97 -25.28
N PRO A 160 -11.23 -30.13 -25.92
CA PRO A 160 -11.13 -31.43 -25.25
C PRO A 160 -9.67 -31.87 -25.02
N THR A 161 -8.74 -31.46 -25.89
CA THR A 161 -7.34 -31.90 -25.86
C THR A 161 -6.38 -30.73 -25.90
N LEU A 162 -5.19 -30.92 -25.33
CA LEU A 162 -4.12 -29.93 -25.32
C LEU A 162 -3.70 -29.52 -26.73
N MET A 163 -3.65 -30.47 -27.67
CA MET A 163 -3.28 -30.21 -29.07
C MET A 163 -4.24 -29.22 -29.75
N GLU A 164 -5.54 -29.31 -29.46
CA GLU A 164 -6.55 -28.38 -29.97
C GLU A 164 -6.56 -27.02 -29.27
N SER A 165 -6.02 -26.94 -28.04
CA SER A 165 -5.92 -25.70 -27.27
C SER A 165 -4.82 -24.76 -27.75
N TYR A 166 -3.75 -25.27 -28.37
CA TYR A 166 -2.64 -24.43 -28.82
C TYR A 166 -3.01 -23.61 -30.06
N THR A 167 -2.91 -22.29 -29.93
CA THR A 167 -3.10 -21.34 -31.05
C THR A 167 -1.88 -20.46 -31.22
N THR A 168 -1.50 -20.14 -32.46
CA THR A 168 -0.39 -19.23 -32.77
C THR A 168 -0.75 -17.79 -32.43
N ASP A 169 0.12 -17.12 -31.66
CA ASP A 169 0.00 -15.71 -31.34
C ASP A 169 1.36 -15.15 -30.86
N LYS A 170 1.92 -14.18 -31.57
CA LYS A 170 3.27 -13.64 -31.29
C LYS A 170 3.35 -12.82 -30.00
N ALA A 171 2.22 -12.33 -29.50
CA ALA A 171 2.19 -11.56 -28.26
C ALA A 171 2.35 -12.45 -27.01
N TYR A 172 2.12 -13.76 -27.15
CA TYR A 172 2.06 -14.68 -26.03
C TYR A 172 3.11 -15.79 -26.12
N SER A 173 3.33 -16.42 -24.98
CA SER A 173 4.02 -17.71 -24.86
C SER A 173 3.22 -18.62 -23.93
N VAL A 174 3.40 -19.93 -24.07
CA VAL A 174 2.85 -20.92 -23.14
C VAL A 174 3.95 -21.47 -22.27
N CYS A 175 3.72 -21.48 -20.96
CA CYS A 175 4.53 -22.21 -19.99
C CYS A 175 3.84 -23.53 -19.64
N LYS A 176 4.64 -24.56 -19.36
CA LYS A 176 4.23 -25.88 -18.89
C LYS A 176 5.00 -26.19 -17.60
N VAL A 177 4.27 -26.59 -16.57
CA VAL A 177 4.84 -27.09 -15.30
C VAL A 177 4.24 -28.45 -14.94
N ASP A 178 5.06 -29.32 -14.37
CA ASP A 178 4.59 -30.59 -13.79
C ASP A 178 3.86 -30.29 -12.47
N VAL A 179 2.63 -30.80 -12.35
CA VAL A 179 1.78 -30.63 -11.16
C VAL A 179 1.48 -31.95 -10.46
N SER A 180 2.09 -33.05 -10.91
CA SER A 180 1.86 -34.39 -10.39
C SER A 180 2.19 -34.45 -8.89
N GLY A 181 1.22 -34.89 -8.08
CA GLY A 181 1.38 -35.04 -6.63
C GLY A 181 1.26 -33.75 -5.81
N TYR A 182 1.18 -32.58 -6.45
CA TYR A 182 0.88 -31.32 -5.77
C TYR A 182 -0.63 -31.15 -5.57
N ARG A 183 -1.01 -30.41 -4.52
CA ARG A 183 -2.42 -30.09 -4.23
C ARG A 183 -2.84 -28.75 -4.82
N ARG A 184 -1.93 -27.78 -4.83
CA ARG A 184 -2.24 -26.42 -5.28
C ARG A 184 -1.08 -25.81 -6.04
N VAL A 185 -1.42 -24.93 -6.97
CA VAL A 185 -0.47 -24.16 -7.77
C VAL A 185 -0.86 -22.68 -7.81
N ARG A 186 0.15 -21.82 -7.69
CA ARG A 186 0.10 -20.39 -8.03
C ARG A 186 0.89 -20.18 -9.31
N PHE A 187 0.33 -19.45 -10.28
CA PHE A 187 0.99 -19.24 -11.57
C PHE A 187 0.58 -17.91 -12.23
N PRO A 188 1.48 -17.22 -12.95
CA PRO A 188 1.14 -16.01 -13.70
C PRO A 188 0.09 -16.29 -14.78
N SER A 189 -0.76 -15.30 -15.06
CA SER A 189 -1.79 -15.43 -16.09
C SER A 189 -2.09 -14.10 -16.79
N VAL A 190 -3.08 -14.13 -17.67
CA VAL A 190 -3.51 -13.00 -18.51
C VAL A 190 -5.03 -12.87 -18.49
N PRO A 191 -5.57 -11.66 -18.74
CA PRO A 191 -7.00 -11.48 -18.99
C PRO A 191 -7.50 -12.40 -20.11
N GLY A 192 -8.67 -13.02 -19.90
CA GLY A 192 -9.19 -14.09 -20.76
C GLY A 192 -9.85 -13.65 -22.06
N THR A 193 -9.38 -12.55 -22.66
CA THR A 193 -9.92 -12.03 -23.92
C THR A 193 -9.84 -13.10 -25.00
N GLY A 194 -11.00 -13.49 -25.55
CA GLY A 194 -11.06 -14.57 -26.54
C GLY A 194 -10.77 -15.95 -25.97
N LEU A 195 -11.09 -16.23 -24.69
CA LEU A 195 -10.90 -17.54 -24.03
C LEU A 195 -9.43 -17.95 -23.84
N ILE A 196 -8.50 -17.01 -23.93
CA ILE A 196 -7.10 -17.23 -23.54
C ILE A 196 -7.08 -17.59 -22.06
N GLY A 197 -6.24 -18.55 -21.68
CA GLY A 197 -6.12 -18.91 -20.27
C GLY A 197 -5.11 -19.99 -20.00
N SER A 198 -5.52 -20.92 -19.14
CA SER A 198 -4.71 -22.04 -18.67
C SER A 198 -5.54 -23.32 -18.59
N VAL A 199 -4.88 -24.47 -18.77
CA VAL A 199 -5.50 -25.79 -18.74
C VAL A 199 -4.66 -26.77 -17.94
N PHE A 200 -5.32 -27.57 -17.13
CA PHE A 200 -4.74 -28.78 -16.54
C PHE A 200 -5.01 -29.95 -17.48
N ALA A 201 -3.98 -30.77 -17.73
CA ALA A 201 -4.07 -31.94 -18.58
C ALA A 201 -3.56 -33.21 -17.87
N ASP A 202 -4.11 -34.36 -18.26
CA ASP A 202 -3.58 -35.68 -17.89
C ASP A 202 -2.39 -36.10 -18.77
N ALA A 203 -1.83 -37.28 -18.51
CA ALA A 203 -0.69 -37.83 -19.23
C ALA A 203 -0.99 -38.06 -20.73
N GLU A 204 -2.26 -38.30 -21.08
CA GLU A 204 -2.74 -38.49 -22.45
C GLU A 204 -3.01 -37.17 -23.18
N GLY A 205 -2.95 -36.03 -22.47
CA GLY A 205 -3.18 -34.70 -23.03
C GLY A 205 -4.66 -34.31 -23.11
N ASN A 206 -5.55 -35.02 -22.41
CA ASN A 206 -6.94 -34.61 -22.25
C ASN A 206 -7.03 -33.48 -21.23
N ILE A 207 -7.88 -32.49 -21.50
CA ILE A 207 -8.06 -31.34 -20.61
C ILE A 207 -9.00 -31.72 -19.48
N LEU A 208 -8.52 -31.59 -18.25
CA LEU A 208 -9.27 -31.89 -17.02
C LEU A 208 -9.98 -30.65 -16.45
N LYS A 209 -9.36 -29.47 -16.61
CA LYS A 209 -9.88 -28.19 -16.12
C LYS A 209 -9.33 -27.06 -16.96
N SER A 210 -10.17 -26.10 -17.31
CA SER A 210 -9.78 -24.83 -17.93
C SER A 210 -10.01 -23.68 -16.97
N ILE A 211 -9.12 -22.69 -16.96
CA ILE A 211 -9.25 -21.47 -16.17
C ILE A 211 -9.07 -20.28 -17.11
N VAL A 212 -10.08 -19.41 -17.13
CA VAL A 212 -10.12 -18.16 -17.90
C VAL A 212 -10.42 -17.02 -16.93
N VAL A 213 -9.61 -15.95 -16.98
CA VAL A 213 -9.87 -14.73 -16.22
C VAL A 213 -10.99 -13.94 -16.91
N PRO A 214 -12.16 -13.72 -16.27
CA PRO A 214 -13.25 -12.97 -16.88
C PRO A 214 -12.83 -11.52 -17.16
N THR A 215 -13.21 -10.98 -18.33
CA THR A 215 -12.87 -9.61 -18.75
C THR A 215 -13.94 -8.58 -18.37
N ILE A 216 -15.14 -9.01 -17.99
CA ILE A 216 -16.20 -8.14 -17.48
C ILE A 216 -15.89 -7.83 -16.01
N GLY A 217 -15.81 -6.54 -15.67
CA GLY A 217 -15.49 -6.10 -14.31
C GLY A 217 -14.10 -6.54 -13.85
N LEU A 218 -13.13 -6.49 -14.76
CA LEU A 218 -11.78 -7.02 -14.58
C LEU A 218 -11.05 -6.27 -13.46
N LYS A 219 -10.45 -7.02 -12.52
CA LYS A 219 -9.61 -6.52 -11.41
C LYS A 219 -8.23 -7.17 -11.44
N PHE A 220 -7.74 -7.41 -12.66
CA PHE A 220 -6.58 -8.24 -12.94
C PHE A 220 -5.80 -7.66 -14.13
N GLU A 221 -4.48 -7.67 -14.04
CA GLU A 221 -3.57 -7.27 -15.10
C GLU A 221 -2.75 -8.48 -15.56
N ALA A 222 -2.29 -8.45 -16.81
CA ALA A 222 -1.38 -9.49 -17.29
C ALA A 222 -0.11 -9.54 -16.43
N GLY A 223 0.32 -10.76 -16.07
CA GLY A 223 1.47 -11.00 -15.19
C GLY A 223 1.09 -11.19 -13.73
N MET A 224 -0.11 -10.77 -13.30
CA MET A 224 -0.65 -11.18 -12.00
C MET A 224 -0.86 -12.70 -11.99
N TYR A 225 -0.87 -13.29 -10.78
CA TYR A 225 -1.02 -14.73 -10.63
C TYR A 225 -2.44 -15.16 -10.30
N LEU A 226 -2.74 -16.42 -10.63
CA LEU A 226 -3.90 -17.16 -10.17
C LEU A 226 -3.47 -18.24 -9.20
N ILE A 227 -4.38 -18.63 -8.31
CA ILE A 227 -4.20 -19.76 -7.39
C ILE A 227 -5.29 -20.78 -7.72
N ALA A 228 -4.91 -22.03 -7.93
CA ALA A 228 -5.85 -23.10 -8.24
C ALA A 228 -5.46 -24.43 -7.59
N ASP A 229 -6.46 -25.16 -7.12
CA ASP A 229 -6.28 -26.57 -6.76
C ASP A 229 -6.02 -27.41 -8.01
N VAL A 230 -5.10 -28.35 -7.89
CA VAL A 230 -4.68 -29.29 -8.92
C VAL A 230 -5.73 -30.39 -9.04
N PRO A 231 -6.36 -30.60 -10.22
CA PRO A 231 -7.32 -31.68 -10.42
C PRO A 231 -6.69 -33.05 -10.24
N GLU A 232 -7.48 -34.01 -9.77
CA GLU A 232 -7.08 -35.41 -9.75
C GLU A 232 -6.70 -35.88 -11.17
N ARG A 233 -5.61 -36.66 -11.28
CA ARG A 233 -4.99 -37.12 -12.54
C ARG A 233 -4.26 -36.05 -13.37
N ALA A 234 -4.27 -34.78 -12.96
CA ALA A 234 -3.49 -33.77 -13.66
C ALA A 234 -1.99 -34.04 -13.50
N THR A 235 -1.28 -34.08 -14.61
CA THR A 235 0.19 -34.22 -14.63
C THR A 235 0.86 -32.92 -15.08
N ALA A 236 0.17 -32.08 -15.84
CA ALA A 236 0.71 -30.80 -16.28
C ALA A 236 -0.31 -29.66 -16.19
N LEU A 237 0.19 -28.47 -15.86
CA LEU A 237 -0.50 -27.20 -16.07
C LEU A 237 0.16 -26.47 -17.25
N HIS A 238 -0.65 -26.08 -18.23
CA HIS A 238 -0.25 -25.24 -19.35
C HIS A 238 -0.93 -23.88 -19.23
N PHE A 239 -0.18 -22.78 -19.25
CA PHE A 239 -0.73 -21.44 -19.05
C PHE A 239 -0.12 -20.41 -19.99
N SER A 240 -0.95 -19.48 -20.44
CA SER A 240 -0.53 -18.38 -21.32
C SER A 240 0.05 -17.23 -20.52
N ILE A 241 1.17 -16.69 -20.97
CA ILE A 241 1.77 -15.44 -20.48
C ILE A 241 1.85 -14.42 -21.63
N LEU A 242 1.69 -13.14 -21.30
CA LEU A 242 1.92 -12.05 -22.24
C LEU A 242 3.42 -11.71 -22.22
N ASN A 243 4.08 -11.68 -23.38
CA ASN A 243 5.54 -11.55 -23.47
C ASN A 243 6.07 -10.20 -22.92
N THR A 244 5.21 -9.20 -22.77
CA THR A 244 5.54 -7.86 -22.25
C THR A 244 5.13 -7.65 -20.78
N ALA A 245 4.49 -8.63 -20.16
CA ALA A 245 4.08 -8.58 -18.76
C ALA A 245 5.20 -9.15 -17.88
N GLU A 246 5.27 -8.65 -16.64
CA GLU A 246 6.22 -9.20 -15.67
C GLU A 246 5.84 -10.65 -15.31
N PHE A 247 6.86 -11.47 -15.08
CA PHE A 247 6.71 -12.83 -14.61
C PHE A 247 7.32 -12.92 -13.21
N ASP A 248 6.49 -13.18 -12.21
CA ASP A 248 6.95 -13.41 -10.84
C ASP A 248 7.52 -14.82 -10.70
N CYS A 249 6.69 -15.80 -10.37
CA CYS A 249 7.08 -17.21 -10.27
C CYS A 249 5.86 -18.14 -10.31
N VAL A 250 6.13 -19.44 -10.47
CA VAL A 250 5.16 -20.50 -10.18
C VAL A 250 5.47 -21.07 -8.80
N VAL A 251 4.45 -21.31 -7.98
CA VAL A 251 4.57 -21.98 -6.67
C VAL A 251 3.72 -23.24 -6.67
N LEU A 252 4.29 -24.37 -6.30
CA LEU A 252 3.63 -25.67 -6.19
C LEU A 252 3.70 -26.14 -4.72
N SER A 253 2.56 -26.52 -4.15
CA SER A 253 2.49 -26.97 -2.75
C SER A 253 1.72 -28.28 -2.61
N HIS A 254 2.17 -29.13 -1.68
CA HIS A 254 1.48 -30.35 -1.26
C HIS A 254 0.37 -30.09 -0.22
N SER A 255 0.18 -28.83 0.18
CA SER A 255 -0.77 -28.38 1.19
C SER A 255 -1.94 -27.60 0.57
N ASP A 256 -3.05 -27.54 1.31
CA ASP A 256 -4.26 -26.78 0.97
C ASP A 256 -4.34 -25.43 1.69
N LYS A 257 -3.29 -25.04 2.42
CA LYS A 257 -3.17 -23.73 3.05
C LYS A 257 -2.99 -22.65 2.00
N ILE A 258 -3.64 -21.52 2.19
CA ILE A 258 -3.57 -20.41 1.24
C ILE A 258 -2.25 -19.63 1.41
N GLU A 259 -1.72 -19.65 2.64
CA GLU A 259 -0.47 -19.03 3.05
C GLU A 259 0.74 -19.63 2.33
N ASP A 260 0.64 -20.87 1.86
CA ASP A 260 1.72 -21.58 1.16
C ASP A 260 1.87 -21.14 -0.30
N MET A 261 0.89 -20.41 -0.83
CA MET A 261 0.96 -19.88 -2.20
C MET A 261 1.86 -18.66 -2.31
N GLU A 262 2.16 -18.00 -1.20
CA GLU A 262 3.22 -17.00 -1.10
C GLU A 262 4.16 -17.48 0.01
N PRO A 263 5.13 -18.36 -0.29
CA PRO A 263 5.88 -19.06 0.73
C PRO A 263 6.78 -18.11 1.54
N ASP A 264 7.39 -17.14 0.87
CA ASP A 264 8.31 -16.17 1.45
C ASP A 264 7.64 -15.05 2.23
N TRP A 265 8.44 -14.36 3.04
CA TRP A 265 8.08 -13.14 3.74
C TRP A 265 8.84 -11.92 3.18
N VAL A 266 8.28 -10.74 3.39
CA VAL A 266 8.90 -9.45 3.11
C VAL A 266 9.29 -8.81 4.44
N ALA A 267 10.58 -8.50 4.59
CA ALA A 267 11.09 -7.67 5.66
C ALA A 267 10.60 -6.22 5.46
N ASN A 268 9.99 -5.66 6.49
CA ASN A 268 9.62 -4.25 6.52
C ASN A 268 10.55 -3.58 7.52
N GLU A 269 11.64 -3.02 6.98
CA GLU A 269 12.68 -2.37 7.76
C GLU A 269 12.12 -1.28 8.67
N GLU A 270 12.72 -1.17 9.85
CA GLU A 270 12.44 -0.04 10.73
C GLU A 270 12.82 1.27 10.05
N HIS A 271 12.04 2.32 10.28
CA HIS A 271 12.29 3.63 9.70
C HIS A 271 11.62 4.74 10.49
N LEU A 272 12.04 5.97 10.21
CA LEU A 272 11.36 7.18 10.68
C LEU A 272 10.58 7.79 9.52
N CYS A 273 9.31 8.07 9.74
CA CYS A 273 8.46 8.78 8.79
C CYS A 273 7.89 10.04 9.46
N ALA A 274 7.83 11.17 8.75
CA ALA A 274 7.33 12.41 9.30
C ALA A 274 5.89 12.28 9.83
N VAL A 275 5.63 12.78 11.05
CA VAL A 275 4.27 12.78 11.64
C VAL A 275 3.35 13.73 10.88
N VAL A 276 3.92 14.84 10.41
CA VAL A 276 3.24 15.93 9.71
C VAL A 276 4.02 16.28 8.45
N GLY A 277 3.34 16.77 7.43
CA GLY A 277 4.01 17.24 6.20
C GLY A 277 5.05 18.34 6.47
N SER A 278 5.98 18.53 5.53
CA SER A 278 7.15 19.37 5.77
C SER A 278 6.84 20.87 5.68
N SER A 279 7.41 21.66 6.58
CA SER A 279 7.41 23.13 6.56
C SER A 279 8.80 23.68 6.23
N VAL A 280 8.88 24.82 5.53
CA VAL A 280 10.16 25.53 5.35
C VAL A 280 10.51 26.29 6.63
N VAL A 281 11.63 25.92 7.26
CA VAL A 281 12.22 26.62 8.40
C VAL A 281 13.62 27.10 8.02
N GLY A 282 13.76 28.41 7.82
CA GLY A 282 14.97 28.98 7.24
C GLY A 282 15.15 28.50 5.81
N SER A 283 16.21 27.74 5.54
CA SER A 283 16.53 27.17 4.21
C SER A 283 16.32 25.65 4.13
N LYS A 284 15.57 25.07 5.08
CA LYS A 284 15.42 23.61 5.22
C LYS A 284 13.94 23.23 5.31
N LEU A 285 13.56 22.13 4.66
CA LEU A 285 12.29 21.45 4.94
C LEU A 285 12.38 20.74 6.29
N ARG A 286 11.38 20.84 7.14
CA ARG A 286 11.31 20.16 8.45
C ARG A 286 9.91 19.64 8.73
N ALA A 287 9.81 18.47 9.33
CA ALA A 287 8.56 18.00 9.91
C ALA A 287 8.41 18.63 11.30
N CYS A 288 7.74 19.77 11.39
CA CYS A 288 7.62 20.54 12.63
C CYS A 288 6.41 21.49 12.60
N ILE A 289 6.06 22.02 13.77
CA ILE A 289 4.99 22.99 13.97
C ILE A 289 5.55 24.40 13.76
N THR A 290 5.00 25.12 12.78
CA THR A 290 5.41 26.49 12.46
C THR A 290 4.33 27.55 12.75
N GLY A 291 3.16 27.11 13.23
CA GLY A 291 1.97 27.96 13.34
C GLY A 291 1.29 28.24 12.00
N ALA A 292 1.77 27.62 10.91
CA ALA A 292 1.18 27.66 9.58
C ALA A 292 0.94 26.23 9.06
N SER A 293 0.39 26.13 7.85
CA SER A 293 0.30 24.84 7.14
C SER A 293 1.65 24.42 6.58
N THR A 294 1.69 23.17 6.12
CA THR A 294 2.84 22.57 5.42
C THR A 294 3.15 23.30 4.11
N THR A 295 4.38 23.16 3.65
CA THR A 295 4.89 23.71 2.39
C THR A 295 4.04 23.22 1.22
N ALA A 296 3.95 24.03 0.16
CA ALA A 296 3.24 23.71 -1.07
C ALA A 296 3.83 24.48 -2.24
N SER A 297 3.29 24.26 -3.44
CA SER A 297 3.68 25.01 -4.66
C SER A 297 5.16 24.86 -5.04
N MET A 298 5.75 23.73 -4.69
CA MET A 298 7.10 23.35 -5.11
C MET A 298 7.03 22.27 -6.18
N THR A 299 8.07 22.15 -6.99
CA THR A 299 8.20 21.02 -7.92
C THR A 299 8.60 19.77 -7.14
N TRP A 300 8.36 18.58 -7.70
CA TRP A 300 8.90 17.35 -7.11
C TRP A 300 10.43 17.41 -7.03
N THR A 301 11.08 17.92 -8.08
CA THR A 301 12.55 18.06 -8.12
C THR A 301 13.08 18.96 -7.01
N ASP A 302 12.42 20.09 -6.73
CA ASP A 302 12.84 20.99 -5.65
C ASP A 302 12.63 20.35 -4.29
N PHE A 303 11.46 19.74 -4.06
CA PHE A 303 11.15 19.08 -2.81
C PHE A 303 12.11 17.93 -2.53
N HIS A 304 12.42 17.14 -3.56
CA HIS A 304 13.45 16.13 -3.56
C HIS A 304 14.80 16.68 -3.16
N TYR A 305 15.25 17.71 -3.86
CA TYR A 305 16.53 18.36 -3.60
C TYR A 305 16.66 18.84 -2.14
N TYR A 306 15.65 19.51 -1.59
CA TYR A 306 15.71 19.99 -0.20
C TYR A 306 15.63 18.86 0.84
N SER A 307 14.92 17.77 0.54
CA SER A 307 14.93 16.56 1.38
C SER A 307 16.33 15.95 1.40
N GLN A 308 16.93 15.82 0.21
CA GLN A 308 18.27 15.28 0.04
C GLN A 308 19.30 16.12 0.81
N GLN A 309 19.27 17.46 0.75
CA GLN A 309 20.18 18.31 1.53
C GLN A 309 20.22 18.04 3.04
N ARG A 310 19.21 17.34 3.56
CA ARG A 310 19.11 16.96 4.97
C ARG A 310 19.48 15.51 5.28
N GLY A 311 19.83 14.70 4.29
CA GLY A 311 20.04 13.27 4.46
C GLY A 311 18.74 12.48 4.53
N MET A 312 17.65 13.01 3.92
CA MET A 312 16.29 12.47 4.02
C MET A 312 15.67 12.32 2.64
N GLN A 313 14.57 11.56 2.56
CA GLN A 313 13.74 11.41 1.37
C GLN A 313 12.27 11.71 1.70
N GLN A 314 11.42 11.89 0.69
CA GLN A 314 9.98 11.91 0.94
C GLN A 314 9.48 10.49 1.25
N ILE A 315 8.22 10.40 1.68
CA ILE A 315 7.51 9.13 1.83
C ILE A 315 7.56 8.33 0.52
N ASP A 316 7.83 7.03 0.56
CA ASP A 316 7.95 6.21 -0.65
C ASP A 316 6.73 5.31 -0.92
N ALA A 317 6.75 4.59 -2.05
CA ALA A 317 5.66 3.68 -2.44
C ALA A 317 5.48 2.48 -1.48
N LEU A 318 6.54 2.03 -0.81
CA LEU A 318 6.47 0.97 0.18
C LEU A 318 5.77 1.50 1.44
N MET A 319 6.19 2.67 1.94
CA MET A 319 5.54 3.36 3.06
C MET A 319 4.06 3.65 2.77
N HIS A 320 3.72 4.11 1.56
CA HIS A 320 2.33 4.30 1.12
C HIS A 320 1.51 3.01 1.30
N SER A 321 2.00 1.89 0.78
CA SER A 321 1.31 0.60 0.85
C SER A 321 1.25 0.09 2.30
N ARG A 322 2.32 0.24 3.07
CA ARG A 322 2.39 -0.18 4.49
C ARG A 322 1.40 0.57 5.35
N ILE A 323 1.37 1.90 5.26
CA ILE A 323 0.45 2.77 6.02
C ILE A 323 -1.00 2.38 5.72
N ALA A 324 -1.38 2.28 4.44
CA ALA A 324 -2.74 1.92 4.06
C ALA A 324 -3.14 0.53 4.59
N ASN A 325 -2.30 -0.49 4.39
CA ASN A 325 -2.61 -1.84 4.82
C ASN A 325 -2.64 -1.98 6.35
N LEU A 326 -1.72 -1.33 7.08
CA LEU A 326 -1.73 -1.31 8.54
C LEU A 326 -2.95 -0.57 9.09
N SER A 327 -3.41 0.52 8.45
CA SER A 327 -4.66 1.19 8.82
C SER A 327 -5.83 0.21 8.72
N TYR A 328 -5.94 -0.50 7.60
CA TYR A 328 -7.02 -1.47 7.40
C TYR A 328 -6.95 -2.65 8.39
N ALA A 329 -5.75 -3.08 8.75
CA ALA A 329 -5.51 -4.13 9.73
C ALA A 329 -5.73 -3.66 11.19
N LYS A 330 -5.53 -2.38 11.50
CA LYS A 330 -5.82 -1.82 12.82
C LYS A 330 -7.32 -1.67 13.04
N TYR A 331 -8.00 -1.03 12.11
CA TYR A 331 -9.39 -0.59 12.31
C TYR A 331 -10.44 -1.58 11.77
N GLY A 332 -10.05 -2.51 10.89
CA GLY A 332 -11.01 -3.43 10.26
C GLY A 332 -11.90 -2.78 9.19
N ARG A 333 -11.69 -1.49 8.92
CA ARG A 333 -12.43 -0.65 7.98
C ARG A 333 -11.49 -0.14 6.89
N ARG A 334 -12.00 0.15 5.69
CA ARG A 334 -11.21 0.74 4.58
C ARG A 334 -11.50 2.21 4.34
N ASP A 335 -12.72 2.62 4.62
CA ASP A 335 -13.11 4.03 4.66
C ASP A 335 -12.52 4.69 5.92
N MET A 336 -11.35 5.31 5.76
CA MET A 336 -10.60 5.95 6.84
C MET A 336 -11.13 7.32 7.21
N GLN A 337 -11.81 8.00 6.29
CA GLN A 337 -12.43 9.29 6.60
C GLN A 337 -13.62 9.14 7.55
N GLU A 338 -14.38 8.05 7.47
CA GLU A 338 -15.40 7.76 8.49
C GLU A 338 -14.82 7.11 9.75
N GLN A 339 -13.62 6.52 9.68
CA GLN A 339 -12.95 5.93 10.86
C GLN A 339 -12.28 6.99 11.74
N CYS A 340 -11.39 7.79 11.16
CA CYS A 340 -10.56 8.77 11.86
C CYS A 340 -10.99 10.21 11.58
N GLY A 341 -12.08 10.44 10.83
CA GLY A 341 -12.50 11.77 10.38
C GLY A 341 -11.84 12.16 9.07
N ALA A 342 -12.46 13.12 8.38
CA ALA A 342 -11.97 13.68 7.11
C ALA A 342 -11.16 14.96 7.29
N GLY A 343 -11.27 15.59 8.46
CA GLY A 343 -10.67 16.88 8.74
C GLY A 343 -11.42 18.03 8.07
N GLN A 344 -11.02 19.27 8.38
CA GLN A 344 -11.62 20.43 7.74
C GLN A 344 -11.41 20.35 6.22
N HIS A 345 -12.44 20.69 5.44
CA HIS A 345 -12.36 20.74 3.97
C HIS A 345 -11.51 21.93 3.50
N ASN A 346 -10.19 21.79 3.64
CA ASN A 346 -9.21 22.83 3.35
C ASN A 346 -7.83 22.17 3.15
N ASN A 347 -7.08 22.66 2.16
CA ASN A 347 -5.74 22.17 1.86
C ASN A 347 -4.60 22.89 2.62
N ASN A 348 -4.98 23.79 3.51
CA ASN A 348 -4.08 24.69 4.20
C ASN A 348 -4.36 24.67 5.72
N ARG A 349 -4.51 23.48 6.29
CA ARG A 349 -4.70 23.28 7.74
C ARG A 349 -3.42 23.58 8.49
N THR A 350 -3.52 24.33 9.58
CA THR A 350 -2.37 24.63 10.45
C THR A 350 -1.85 23.34 11.09
N THR A 351 -0.54 23.17 11.12
CA THR A 351 0.13 22.00 11.72
C THR A 351 0.11 22.05 13.25
N GLY A 352 0.19 20.88 13.88
CA GLY A 352 0.29 20.70 15.33
C GLY A 352 -1.02 20.39 16.05
N GLY A 353 -2.13 20.25 15.33
CA GLY A 353 -3.45 19.98 15.92
C GLY A 353 -3.58 18.63 16.62
N THR A 354 -2.61 17.73 16.45
CA THR A 354 -2.57 16.42 17.10
C THR A 354 -1.49 16.29 18.17
N ALA A 355 -0.69 17.34 18.40
CA ALA A 355 0.44 17.28 19.32
C ALA A 355 0.00 17.02 20.76
N GLU A 356 -1.08 17.67 21.21
CA GLU A 356 -1.57 17.54 22.59
C GLU A 356 -2.12 16.14 22.93
N HIS A 357 -2.44 15.34 21.91
CA HIS A 357 -3.08 14.03 22.02
C HIS A 357 -2.13 12.84 21.74
N GLY A 358 -0.86 13.09 21.41
CA GLY A 358 0.14 12.05 21.18
C GLY A 358 -0.31 11.02 20.14
N MET A 359 -0.19 9.74 20.45
CA MET A 359 -0.56 8.62 19.57
C MET A 359 -2.08 8.37 19.46
N THR A 360 -2.90 9.14 20.17
CA THR A 360 -4.36 8.99 20.12
C THR A 360 -4.88 9.38 18.75
N ASP A 361 -5.58 8.47 18.08
CA ASP A 361 -6.24 8.77 16.81
C ASP A 361 -7.53 9.58 17.03
N THR A 362 -7.87 10.40 16.05
CA THR A 362 -9.20 11.03 15.99
C THR A 362 -10.26 9.98 15.64
N ILE A 363 -11.53 10.31 15.90
CA ILE A 363 -12.69 9.52 15.48
C ILE A 363 -13.50 10.28 14.42
N GLY A 364 -14.16 9.52 13.54
CA GLY A 364 -15.09 10.06 12.54
C GLY A 364 -16.47 10.43 13.09
N TYR A 365 -17.33 10.92 12.19
CA TYR A 365 -18.61 11.51 12.54
C TYR A 365 -19.56 10.52 13.21
N ASP A 366 -19.74 9.31 12.67
CA ASP A 366 -20.69 8.33 13.20
C ASP A 366 -20.39 7.99 14.66
N GLU A 367 -19.12 7.78 15.01
CA GLU A 367 -18.71 7.49 16.39
C GLU A 367 -18.85 8.72 17.30
N ALA A 368 -18.48 9.90 16.80
CA ALA A 368 -18.63 11.15 17.56
C ALA A 368 -20.11 11.49 17.84
N TYR A 369 -20.99 11.25 16.87
CA TYR A 369 -22.43 11.53 16.96
C TYR A 369 -23.12 10.66 18.02
N VAL A 370 -22.69 9.41 18.16
CA VAL A 370 -23.17 8.49 19.22
C VAL A 370 -22.85 9.04 20.62
N ILE A 371 -21.72 9.71 20.78
CA ILE A 371 -21.31 10.31 22.05
C ILE A 371 -22.03 11.64 22.28
N ASN A 372 -22.07 12.51 21.26
CA ASN A 372 -22.72 13.81 21.33
C ASN A 372 -23.44 14.10 20.00
N ASN A 373 -24.77 14.04 20.01
CA ASN A 373 -25.59 14.26 18.81
C ASN A 373 -25.74 15.73 18.40
N LYS A 374 -25.10 16.66 19.10
CA LYS A 374 -25.10 18.11 18.81
C LYS A 374 -23.84 18.60 18.11
N ILE A 375 -23.00 17.68 17.63
CA ILE A 375 -21.81 18.04 16.85
C ILE A 375 -22.17 18.59 15.47
N THR A 376 -21.19 19.27 14.85
CA THR A 376 -21.33 19.77 13.49
C THR A 376 -21.60 18.63 12.52
N ASN A 377 -22.75 18.67 11.85
CA ASN A 377 -23.07 17.82 10.71
C ASN A 377 -22.93 18.63 9.42
N SER A 378 -21.75 18.57 8.81
CA SER A 378 -21.44 19.28 7.57
C SER A 378 -20.88 18.29 6.55
N LEU A 379 -21.65 18.06 5.49
CA LEU A 379 -21.30 17.16 4.40
C LEU A 379 -20.65 17.92 3.24
N ILE A 380 -19.55 17.38 2.72
CA ILE A 380 -18.94 17.76 1.46
C ILE A 380 -19.51 16.86 0.36
N ASP A 381 -19.99 17.48 -0.72
CA ASP A 381 -20.63 16.83 -1.87
C ASP A 381 -21.75 15.84 -1.51
N GLY A 382 -22.37 16.02 -0.33
CA GLY A 382 -23.38 15.10 0.20
C GLY A 382 -22.87 13.72 0.59
N LEU A 383 -21.55 13.52 0.69
CA LEU A 383 -20.92 12.20 0.88
C LEU A 383 -20.01 12.11 2.11
N VAL A 384 -19.22 13.15 2.41
CA VAL A 384 -18.19 13.09 3.47
C VAL A 384 -18.45 14.10 4.57
N HIS A 385 -18.51 13.64 5.81
CA HIS A 385 -18.56 14.53 6.97
C HIS A 385 -17.17 15.15 7.17
N GLN A 386 -17.06 16.48 7.00
CA GLN A 386 -15.82 17.17 7.35
C GLN A 386 -15.62 17.24 8.86
N TYR A 387 -14.40 17.54 9.25
CA TYR A 387 -13.84 17.52 10.61
C TYR A 387 -13.48 16.12 11.12
N ALA A 388 -12.86 16.14 12.29
CA ALA A 388 -12.52 14.99 13.11
C ALA A 388 -12.81 15.34 14.57
N TRP A 389 -12.80 14.35 15.45
CA TRP A 389 -13.07 14.56 16.86
C TRP A 389 -12.13 13.76 17.76
N TYR A 390 -11.86 14.30 18.95
CA TYR A 390 -11.30 13.53 20.07
C TYR A 390 -12.39 13.26 21.10
N LYS A 391 -12.34 12.08 21.72
CA LYS A 391 -13.17 11.77 22.89
C LYS A 391 -12.67 12.58 24.07
N SER A 392 -13.60 13.14 24.85
CA SER A 392 -13.29 13.96 26.02
C SER A 392 -14.35 13.78 27.11
N ARG A 393 -14.20 14.53 28.21
CA ARG A 393 -15.19 14.63 29.28
C ARG A 393 -15.54 16.09 29.54
N ASP A 394 -16.80 16.36 29.81
CA ASP A 394 -17.25 17.70 30.23
C ASP A 394 -16.91 17.99 31.69
N GLU A 395 -17.28 19.18 32.17
CA GLU A 395 -17.04 19.64 33.55
C GLU A 395 -17.71 18.76 34.62
N TYR A 396 -18.67 17.92 34.24
CA TYR A 396 -19.36 16.97 35.11
C TYR A 396 -18.88 15.53 34.93
N GLY A 397 -17.83 15.31 34.13
CA GLY A 397 -17.26 14.00 33.84
C GLY A 397 -18.04 13.15 32.82
N GLN A 398 -19.09 13.70 32.20
CA GLN A 398 -19.85 13.01 31.16
C GLN A 398 -19.06 12.94 29.86
N ALA A 399 -19.21 11.85 29.11
CA ALA A 399 -18.54 11.68 27.84
C ALA A 399 -19.01 12.74 26.84
N THR A 400 -18.05 13.38 26.18
CA THR A 400 -18.28 14.36 25.11
C THR A 400 -17.20 14.19 24.04
N VAL A 401 -17.20 15.08 23.06
CA VAL A 401 -16.17 15.13 22.01
C VAL A 401 -15.74 16.56 21.75
N VAL A 402 -14.48 16.71 21.34
CA VAL A 402 -13.89 17.99 20.91
C VAL A 402 -13.67 17.92 19.41
N GLN A 403 -14.28 18.86 18.67
CA GLN A 403 -14.08 18.96 17.22
C GLN A 403 -12.70 19.56 16.92
N VAL A 404 -12.00 18.97 15.96
CA VAL A 404 -10.69 19.44 15.48
C VAL A 404 -10.66 19.56 13.96
N ASN A 405 -9.72 20.36 13.45
CA ASN A 405 -9.53 20.56 12.01
C ASN A 405 -8.59 19.53 11.40
N ASN A 406 -7.57 19.08 12.14
CA ASN A 406 -6.62 18.07 11.73
C ASN A 406 -7.15 16.67 12.06
N ILE A 407 -6.74 15.67 11.29
CA ILE A 407 -7.00 14.26 11.59
C ILE A 407 -5.75 13.66 12.21
N CYS A 408 -5.93 12.69 13.09
CA CYS A 408 -4.89 11.77 13.53
C CYS A 408 -5.27 10.36 13.09
N CYS A 409 -4.49 9.77 12.19
CA CYS A 409 -4.72 8.40 11.70
C CYS A 409 -3.41 7.62 11.78
N LEU A 410 -3.41 6.48 12.48
CA LEU A 410 -2.21 5.74 12.86
C LEU A 410 -1.18 6.61 13.60
N GLY A 411 -1.61 7.62 14.34
CA GLY A 411 -0.70 8.57 14.98
C GLY A 411 -0.07 9.60 14.03
N TYR A 412 -0.37 9.58 12.73
CA TYR A 412 0.04 10.63 11.79
C TYR A 412 -0.96 11.78 11.76
N GLU A 413 -0.46 13.00 11.70
CA GLU A 413 -1.27 14.19 11.45
C GLU A 413 -1.49 14.37 9.95
N ASP A 414 -2.76 14.45 9.54
CA ASP A 414 -3.14 14.79 8.17
C ASP A 414 -2.47 13.94 7.09
N ILE A 415 -2.26 12.65 7.37
CA ILE A 415 -1.74 11.64 6.41
C ILE A 415 -2.63 11.48 5.16
N TYR A 416 -3.81 12.11 5.19
CA TYR A 416 -4.68 12.42 4.06
C TYR A 416 -5.45 13.73 4.33
N GLY A 417 -5.94 14.37 3.26
CA GLY A 417 -6.97 15.40 3.30
C GLY A 417 -6.49 16.83 3.61
N ASN A 418 -5.18 17.09 3.63
CA ASN A 418 -4.62 18.45 3.74
C ASN A 418 -3.82 18.81 2.50
N LYS A 419 -2.80 18.03 2.18
CA LYS A 419 -2.12 18.12 0.88
C LYS A 419 -1.86 16.72 0.38
N TYR A 420 -1.71 16.63 -0.93
CA TYR A 420 -1.06 15.47 -1.50
C TYR A 420 0.40 15.44 -1.07
N ASP A 421 0.85 14.33 -0.50
CA ASP A 421 2.27 14.12 -0.22
C ASP A 421 2.95 13.66 -1.51
N MET A 422 4.07 14.30 -1.86
CA MET A 422 4.93 13.84 -2.95
C MET A 422 5.63 12.54 -2.55
N MET A 423 5.54 11.50 -3.39
CA MET A 423 6.27 10.27 -3.14
C MET A 423 7.65 10.25 -3.81
N ASP A 424 8.62 9.68 -3.11
CA ASP A 424 9.97 9.38 -3.62
C ASP A 424 10.10 7.88 -3.95
N GLY A 425 11.16 7.51 -4.67
CA GLY A 425 11.43 6.11 -5.01
C GLY A 425 10.35 5.46 -5.89
N VAL A 426 9.57 6.25 -6.61
CA VAL A 426 8.53 5.77 -7.53
C VAL A 426 8.22 6.76 -8.66
N ASP A 427 7.98 6.23 -9.86
CA ASP A 427 7.43 6.99 -10.98
C ASP A 427 6.59 6.10 -11.92
N LEU A 428 5.90 6.73 -12.88
CA LEU A 428 5.37 6.05 -14.06
C LEU A 428 6.14 6.55 -15.29
N PRO A 429 7.05 5.75 -15.84
CA PRO A 429 7.82 6.14 -17.03
C PRO A 429 6.91 6.41 -18.23
N ASN A 430 5.85 5.61 -18.38
CA ASN A 430 4.89 5.70 -19.47
C ASN A 430 5.54 5.71 -20.87
N ASP A 431 6.68 5.05 -21.00
CA ASP A 431 7.36 4.80 -22.27
C ASP A 431 6.85 3.49 -22.91
N SER A 432 7.45 3.12 -24.04
CA SER A 432 7.03 1.95 -24.82
C SER A 432 7.14 0.67 -23.99
N GLY A 433 5.98 0.06 -23.69
CA GLY A 433 5.88 -1.18 -22.90
C GLY A 433 5.60 -0.98 -21.42
N ASN A 434 5.65 0.25 -20.88
CA ASN A 434 5.47 0.53 -19.45
C ASN A 434 4.35 1.53 -19.13
N VAL A 435 3.43 1.75 -20.07
CA VAL A 435 2.26 2.61 -19.84
C VAL A 435 1.44 2.13 -18.63
N GLY A 436 1.29 2.99 -17.64
CA GLY A 436 0.59 2.72 -16.38
C GLY A 436 1.34 1.79 -15.42
N LYS A 437 2.59 1.43 -15.71
CA LYS A 437 3.43 0.65 -14.78
C LYS A 437 4.08 1.58 -13.77
N TRP A 438 3.91 1.26 -12.50
CA TRP A 438 4.64 1.87 -11.41
C TRP A 438 6.03 1.24 -11.38
N ARG A 439 7.05 2.07 -11.55
CA ARG A 439 8.45 1.67 -11.37
C ARG A 439 8.86 2.07 -9.97
N ILE A 440 9.19 1.08 -9.14
CA ILE A 440 9.50 1.26 -7.71
C ILE A 440 10.95 0.89 -7.49
N TRP A 441 11.70 1.80 -6.85
CA TRP A 441 13.07 1.53 -6.42
C TRP A 441 13.03 0.91 -5.03
N MET A 442 13.57 -0.30 -4.93
CA MET A 442 13.65 -1.04 -3.68
C MET A 442 14.87 -0.59 -2.84
N PRO A 443 14.83 -0.77 -1.51
CA PRO A 443 15.95 -0.42 -0.64
C PRO A 443 17.27 -1.11 -1.01
N ASP A 444 17.21 -2.32 -1.57
CA ASP A 444 18.37 -3.08 -2.06
C ASP A 444 18.94 -2.57 -3.40
N GLY A 445 18.34 -1.51 -3.97
CA GLY A 445 18.71 -0.92 -5.24
C GLY A 445 18.08 -1.58 -6.47
N SER A 446 17.35 -2.69 -6.29
CA SER A 446 16.59 -3.31 -7.38
C SER A 446 15.38 -2.48 -7.78
N ILE A 447 14.80 -2.77 -8.94
CA ILE A 447 13.62 -2.08 -9.46
C ILE A 447 12.50 -3.10 -9.68
N ARG A 448 11.31 -2.77 -9.20
CA ARG A 448 10.08 -3.52 -9.48
C ARG A 448 9.20 -2.72 -10.45
N MET A 449 8.67 -3.41 -11.44
CA MET A 449 7.62 -2.89 -12.32
C MET A 449 6.29 -3.52 -11.93
N VAL A 450 5.31 -2.69 -11.58
CA VAL A 450 3.97 -3.17 -11.20
C VAL A 450 2.95 -2.52 -12.12
N GLN A 451 2.26 -3.33 -12.93
CA GLN A 451 1.21 -2.82 -13.81
C GLN A 451 0.04 -2.31 -12.97
N GLY A 452 -0.18 -1.00 -13.02
CA GLY A 452 -1.40 -0.37 -12.54
C GLY A 452 -2.41 -0.18 -13.67
N LYS A 453 -3.61 0.25 -13.31
CA LYS A 453 -4.67 0.59 -14.25
C LYS A 453 -4.35 1.89 -14.99
N LYS A 454 -4.90 2.02 -16.21
CA LYS A 454 -4.58 3.11 -17.14
C LYS A 454 -5.65 4.21 -17.20
N ASP A 455 -6.82 3.93 -16.64
CA ASP A 455 -7.92 4.90 -16.58
C ASP A 455 -7.82 5.80 -15.36
N SER A 456 -8.16 7.07 -15.51
CA SER A 456 -8.11 8.08 -14.44
C SER A 456 -9.47 8.31 -13.79
N GLY A 457 -9.49 8.85 -12.57
CA GLY A 457 -10.71 9.28 -11.89
C GLY A 457 -11.67 8.12 -11.61
N GLN A 458 -11.13 6.98 -11.18
CA GLN A 458 -11.94 5.81 -10.84
C GLN A 458 -11.73 5.39 -9.40
N TRP A 459 -12.81 4.94 -8.79
CA TRP A 459 -12.78 4.27 -7.49
C TRP A 459 -12.04 2.95 -7.59
N ILE A 460 -11.12 2.70 -6.67
CA ILE A 460 -10.30 1.48 -6.70
C ILE A 460 -11.21 0.30 -6.38
N THR A 461 -11.20 -0.74 -7.22
CA THR A 461 -11.98 -1.98 -6.98
C THR A 461 -11.11 -3.22 -6.84
N GLY A 462 -9.83 -3.13 -7.22
CA GLY A 462 -8.80 -4.14 -7.09
C GLY A 462 -7.43 -3.49 -7.00
N VAL A 463 -6.51 -4.15 -6.30
CA VAL A 463 -5.11 -3.73 -6.16
C VAL A 463 -4.16 -4.89 -6.45
N ALA A 464 -2.93 -4.57 -6.85
CA ALA A 464 -1.83 -5.51 -7.08
C ALA A 464 -1.27 -6.09 -5.76
N HIS A 465 -2.15 -6.64 -4.91
CA HIS A 465 -1.87 -7.06 -3.54
C HIS A 465 -0.58 -7.91 -3.44
N GLY A 466 -0.61 -9.19 -3.83
CA GLY A 466 0.60 -10.02 -3.96
C GLY A 466 1.55 -10.02 -2.75
N LYS A 467 2.78 -10.52 -2.93
CA LYS A 467 3.81 -10.61 -1.88
C LYS A 467 4.00 -9.31 -1.08
N TYR A 468 3.99 -8.16 -1.75
CA TYR A 468 4.29 -6.84 -1.17
C TYR A 468 3.07 -6.04 -0.68
N MET A 469 1.85 -6.56 -0.88
CA MET A 469 0.58 -5.86 -0.59
C MET A 469 0.49 -4.48 -1.26
N ASP A 470 0.97 -4.35 -2.50
CA ASP A 470 1.05 -3.04 -3.15
C ASP A 470 -0.35 -2.44 -3.30
N MET A 471 -0.50 -1.19 -2.86
CA MET A 471 -1.74 -0.42 -3.01
C MET A 471 -1.84 0.24 -4.39
N ILE A 472 -1.49 -0.54 -5.42
CA ILE A 472 -1.50 -0.11 -6.82
C ILE A 472 -2.80 -0.59 -7.47
N PRO A 473 -3.67 0.31 -7.94
CA PRO A 473 -4.96 -0.05 -8.53
C PRO A 473 -4.80 -0.83 -9.84
N VAL A 474 -5.59 -1.89 -10.04
CA VAL A 474 -5.50 -2.80 -11.20
C VAL A 474 -6.84 -3.05 -11.88
N GLY A 475 -6.80 -3.45 -13.16
CA GLY A 475 -7.97 -3.81 -13.95
C GLY A 475 -8.69 -2.60 -14.53
N ASN A 476 -9.92 -2.83 -15.02
CA ASN A 476 -10.73 -1.82 -15.73
C ASN A 476 -12.05 -1.48 -15.03
N LEU A 477 -12.38 -2.15 -13.91
CA LEU A 477 -13.61 -1.90 -13.20
C LEU A 477 -13.53 -0.61 -12.38
N ASN A 478 -14.36 0.37 -12.74
CA ASN A 478 -14.64 1.51 -11.90
C ASN A 478 -15.69 1.15 -10.84
N GLY A 479 -15.41 1.47 -9.58
CA GLY A 479 -16.39 1.38 -8.50
C GLY A 479 -17.29 2.62 -8.42
N SER A 480 -18.00 2.71 -7.31
CA SER A 480 -18.71 3.90 -6.85
C SER A 480 -18.37 4.15 -5.38
N SER A 481 -18.80 5.27 -4.81
CA SER A 481 -18.74 5.56 -3.37
C SER A 481 -19.43 4.53 -2.46
N SER A 482 -20.07 3.49 -3.02
CA SER A 482 -20.71 2.40 -2.27
C SER A 482 -20.28 0.98 -2.69
N THR A 483 -19.53 0.83 -3.79
CA THR A 483 -19.16 -0.49 -4.35
C THR A 483 -17.65 -0.69 -4.57
N TYR A 484 -16.87 0.23 -4.02
CA TYR A 484 -15.42 0.30 -4.13
C TYR A 484 -14.68 -0.58 -3.10
N TYR A 485 -13.39 -0.82 -3.38
CA TYR A 485 -12.45 -1.41 -2.43
C TYR A 485 -11.98 -0.35 -1.43
N THR A 486 -11.54 0.81 -1.93
CA THR A 486 -11.06 1.99 -1.20
C THR A 486 -10.84 3.15 -2.17
N ASP A 487 -10.82 4.41 -1.72
CA ASP A 487 -10.43 5.69 -2.36
C ASP A 487 -10.52 5.81 -3.91
N MET A 488 -9.98 6.90 -4.48
CA MET A 488 -9.86 7.06 -5.93
C MET A 488 -8.40 7.14 -6.38
N TYR A 489 -8.17 6.69 -7.61
CA TYR A 489 -6.89 6.78 -8.30
C TYR A 489 -6.96 7.72 -9.50
N TRP A 490 -5.97 8.60 -9.58
CA TRP A 490 -5.79 9.54 -10.67
C TRP A 490 -4.51 9.21 -11.42
N ILE A 491 -4.57 9.18 -12.74
CA ILE A 491 -3.42 8.87 -13.59
C ILE A 491 -3.50 9.67 -14.89
N SER A 492 -2.32 10.00 -15.42
CA SER A 492 -2.12 10.32 -16.82
C SER A 492 -1.20 9.27 -17.44
N THR A 493 -1.54 8.76 -18.63
CA THR A 493 -0.70 7.82 -19.39
C THR A 493 0.34 8.51 -20.25
N ALA A 494 0.45 9.84 -20.18
CA ALA A 494 1.50 10.55 -20.87
C ALA A 494 2.84 10.38 -20.14
N THR A 495 3.93 10.50 -20.90
CA THR A 495 5.28 10.09 -20.50
C THR A 495 5.73 10.80 -19.23
N VAL A 496 6.35 10.05 -18.32
CA VAL A 496 7.09 10.56 -17.15
C VAL A 496 6.19 11.23 -16.11
N ARG A 497 5.64 10.45 -15.17
CA ARG A 497 4.79 10.96 -14.08
C ARG A 497 5.41 10.69 -12.72
N VAL A 498 5.37 11.69 -11.86
CA VAL A 498 5.58 11.52 -10.41
C VAL A 498 4.29 11.00 -9.77
N VAL A 499 4.37 10.51 -8.54
CA VAL A 499 3.22 9.96 -7.83
C VAL A 499 3.02 10.66 -6.51
N TYR A 500 1.78 11.04 -6.21
CA TYR A 500 1.38 11.66 -4.96
C TYR A 500 0.39 10.78 -4.20
N ARG A 501 0.27 10.94 -2.87
CA ARG A 501 -0.68 10.19 -2.02
C ARG A 501 -1.56 11.07 -1.12
N GLY A 502 -2.57 10.48 -0.49
CA GLY A 502 -3.33 11.08 0.61
C GLY A 502 -4.60 11.86 0.19
N TYR A 503 -4.48 12.79 -0.77
CA TYR A 503 -5.49 13.77 -1.20
C TYR A 503 -5.45 15.10 -0.43
N ASP A 504 -5.95 16.17 -1.03
CA ASP A 504 -5.72 17.56 -0.60
C ASP A 504 -6.86 18.23 0.20
N ASN A 505 -7.97 17.55 0.43
CA ASN A 505 -9.05 18.04 1.30
C ASN A 505 -9.94 16.87 1.73
N ALA A 506 -10.87 17.12 2.65
CA ALA A 506 -11.97 16.20 2.91
C ALA A 506 -12.74 15.94 1.61
N SER A 507 -12.74 14.72 1.10
CA SER A 507 -13.40 14.37 -0.18
C SER A 507 -13.57 12.87 -0.24
N ALA A 508 -14.69 12.39 -0.78
CA ALA A 508 -14.95 10.95 -0.90
C ALA A 508 -13.84 10.23 -1.68
N ASN A 509 -13.11 10.96 -2.52
CA ASN A 509 -12.04 10.45 -3.38
C ASN A 509 -10.72 10.18 -2.63
N GLY A 510 -10.55 10.76 -1.44
CA GLY A 510 -9.32 10.76 -0.66
C GLY A 510 -9.25 9.69 0.42
N GLY A 511 -8.09 9.53 1.03
CA GLY A 511 -7.84 8.53 2.07
C GLY A 511 -6.41 7.99 2.02
N VAL A 512 -6.11 7.06 2.92
CA VAL A 512 -4.74 6.53 3.12
C VAL A 512 -4.16 5.82 1.90
N SER A 513 -5.00 5.40 0.94
CA SER A 513 -4.59 4.72 -0.29
C SER A 513 -4.89 5.50 -1.57
N SER A 514 -5.40 6.73 -1.45
CA SER A 514 -5.54 7.61 -2.61
C SER A 514 -4.16 7.90 -3.18
N ALA A 515 -4.06 7.79 -4.51
CA ALA A 515 -2.84 8.11 -5.23
C ALA A 515 -3.14 8.88 -6.52
N SER A 516 -2.20 9.74 -6.93
CA SER A 516 -2.29 10.54 -8.14
C SER A 516 -0.98 10.54 -8.90
N ALA A 517 -0.98 10.01 -10.12
CA ALA A 517 0.12 10.05 -11.08
C ALA A 517 -0.24 10.87 -12.32
N SER A 518 -0.76 12.08 -12.08
CA SER A 518 -1.31 12.94 -13.15
C SER A 518 -0.31 13.92 -13.74
N ASN A 519 0.76 14.23 -13.00
CA ASN A 519 1.67 15.34 -13.29
C ASN A 519 3.11 14.85 -13.50
N ASP A 520 3.89 15.61 -14.26
CA ASP A 520 5.35 15.43 -14.33
C ASP A 520 6.04 16.10 -13.12
N ALA A 521 7.36 15.92 -13.04
CA ALA A 521 8.17 16.42 -11.93
C ALA A 521 8.24 17.96 -11.83
N SER A 522 7.90 18.68 -12.90
CA SER A 522 7.99 20.16 -12.97
C SER A 522 6.70 20.86 -12.57
N ASN A 523 5.62 20.11 -12.38
CA ASN A 523 4.33 20.67 -12.00
C ASN A 523 4.36 21.22 -10.56
N THR A 524 3.71 22.35 -10.34
CA THR A 524 3.57 22.99 -9.03
C THR A 524 2.11 23.32 -8.76
N VAL A 525 1.60 22.94 -7.59
CA VAL A 525 0.21 23.18 -7.19
C VAL A 525 0.17 23.52 -5.70
N ALA A 526 -0.72 24.43 -5.31
CA ALA A 526 -0.89 24.84 -3.91
C ALA A 526 -1.36 23.71 -2.98
N SER A 527 -1.85 22.60 -3.55
CA SER A 527 -2.44 21.48 -2.83
C SER A 527 -1.55 20.23 -2.78
N VAL A 528 -0.29 20.36 -3.20
CA VAL A 528 0.73 19.31 -3.17
C VAL A 528 1.96 19.86 -2.44
N GLY A 529 2.54 19.08 -1.51
CA GLY A 529 3.79 19.44 -0.83
C GLY A 529 4.11 18.58 0.37
#